data_AF-A0A069PBR8-F1
#
_entry.id   AF-A0A069PBR8-F1
#
_cell.length_a   1.000
_cell.length_b   1.000
_cell.length_c   1.000
_cell.angle_alpha   90.00
_cell.angle_beta   90.00
_cell.angle_gamma   90.00
#
_symmetry.space_group_name_H-M   'P 1'
#
loop_
_entity.id
_entity.type
_entity.pdbx_description
1 polymer ?
#
loop_
_entity_poly.entity_id
_entity_poly.type
_entity_poly.pdbx_seq_one_letter_code
_entity_poly.pdbx_strand_id
1 'polypeptide(L)'
;MTARAFRDPLQQLIYREGQSCKGCPHERTFEFIGSMQNICAIGKNHGYRCEQYGKRTNMTTSAIAADEIDAVLTEWYEWSEAYQPAVGYGRASAMFRDCRSSRQWMSYDEIGDVVDSQLRSATGQAVEPIIQTLSLAHRIAVMTAVRNFVAGAVVFTNPRSPATQDRDYAEAKALMRPALLAKGLICAP
;
A
#
# COMPACT_ATOMS: atom_id res chain seq x y z
N MET A 1 44.45 -34.81 4.79
CA MET A 1 44.06 -33.53 4.17
C MET A 1 43.45 -33.82 2.81
N THR A 2 42.13 -33.83 2.70
CA THR A 2 41.43 -34.15 1.43
C THR A 2 41.39 -32.90 0.54
N ALA A 3 42.03 -32.99 -0.63
CA ALA A 3 42.01 -31.94 -1.64
C ALA A 3 40.57 -31.62 -2.06
N ARG A 4 40.17 -30.34 -2.00
CA ARG A 4 38.86 -29.91 -2.50
C ARG A 4 38.85 -30.11 -4.02
N ALA A 5 38.04 -31.05 -4.50
CA ALA A 5 37.82 -31.27 -5.92
C ALA A 5 37.32 -29.96 -6.58
N PHE A 6 37.92 -29.61 -7.72
CA PHE A 6 37.51 -28.47 -8.53
C PHE A 6 36.06 -28.69 -8.97
N ARG A 7 35.14 -27.89 -8.43
CA ARG A 7 33.72 -27.92 -8.81
C ARG A 7 33.53 -27.03 -10.01
N ASP A 8 32.95 -27.58 -11.08
CA ASP A 8 32.62 -26.85 -12.30
C ASP A 8 31.84 -25.55 -11.96
N PRO A 9 32.33 -24.38 -12.41
CA PRO A 9 31.66 -23.10 -12.15
C PRO A 9 30.21 -23.07 -12.67
N LEU A 10 29.89 -23.81 -13.73
CA LEU A 10 28.52 -23.91 -14.25
C LEU A 10 27.60 -24.65 -13.27
N GLN A 11 28.06 -25.77 -12.70
CA GLN A 11 27.31 -26.49 -11.68
C GLN A 11 27.11 -25.67 -10.40
N GLN A 12 28.08 -24.84 -10.03
CA GLN A 12 27.92 -23.93 -8.89
C GLN A 12 26.88 -22.83 -9.17
N LEU A 13 26.83 -22.34 -10.40
CA LEU A 13 25.80 -21.39 -10.86
C LEU A 13 24.42 -22.03 -10.81
N ILE A 14 24.25 -23.21 -11.43
CA ILE A 14 22.98 -23.95 -11.41
C ILE A 14 22.55 -24.33 -9.99
N TYR A 15 23.48 -24.70 -9.10
CA TYR A 15 23.15 -24.98 -7.70
C TYR A 15 22.75 -23.72 -6.91
N ARG A 16 23.37 -22.57 -7.20
CA ARG A 16 23.01 -21.27 -6.61
C ARG A 16 21.67 -20.76 -7.14
N GLU A 17 21.39 -20.97 -8.42
CA GLU A 17 20.13 -20.60 -9.07
C GLU A 17 18.99 -21.58 -8.73
N GLY A 18 19.32 -22.85 -8.47
CA GLY A 18 18.38 -23.91 -8.14
C GLY A 18 17.88 -23.91 -6.68
N GLN A 19 18.32 -22.98 -5.84
CA GLN A 19 17.67 -22.71 -4.55
C GLN A 19 16.48 -21.78 -4.76
N SER A 20 15.50 -22.24 -5.54
CA SER A 20 14.19 -21.65 -5.59
C SER A 20 13.52 -21.80 -4.21
N CYS A 21 12.96 -20.72 -3.72
CA CYS A 21 12.18 -20.62 -2.50
C CYS A 21 11.35 -21.89 -2.23
N LYS A 22 11.55 -22.57 -1.10
CA LYS A 22 10.73 -23.73 -0.69
C LYS A 22 9.44 -23.26 -0.03
N GLY A 23 8.65 -22.48 -0.76
CA GLY A 23 7.38 -21.93 -0.31
C GLY A 23 7.50 -20.58 0.39
N CYS A 24 6.93 -19.55 -0.24
CA CYS A 24 6.54 -18.33 0.46
C CYS A 24 5.10 -17.96 0.07
N PRO A 25 4.36 -17.20 0.90
CA PRO A 25 3.00 -16.76 0.59
C PRO A 25 2.90 -15.89 -0.69
N HIS A 26 4.04 -15.41 -1.21
CA HIS A 26 4.15 -14.57 -2.40
C HIS A 26 4.61 -15.34 -3.65
N GLU A 27 4.70 -16.67 -3.57
CA GLU A 27 4.96 -17.53 -4.72
C GLU A 27 3.75 -17.47 -5.66
N ARG A 28 3.98 -17.09 -6.92
CA ARG A 28 2.95 -17.10 -7.97
C ARG A 28 3.42 -17.97 -9.13
N THR A 29 2.51 -18.76 -9.66
CA THR A 29 2.76 -19.60 -10.84
C THR A 29 2.40 -18.81 -12.09
N PHE A 30 3.36 -18.65 -12.99
CA PHE A 30 3.16 -17.97 -14.28
C PHE A 30 3.56 -18.89 -15.43
N GLU A 31 2.88 -18.72 -16.58
CA GLU A 31 3.26 -19.39 -17.82
C GLU A 31 4.35 -18.57 -18.51
N PHE A 32 5.56 -19.13 -18.60
CA PHE A 32 6.70 -18.50 -19.26
C PHE A 32 7.31 -19.48 -20.26
N ILE A 33 7.27 -19.11 -21.55
CA ILE A 33 7.81 -19.89 -22.68
C ILE A 33 7.29 -21.35 -22.68
N GLY A 34 5.97 -21.53 -22.59
CA GLY A 34 5.33 -22.86 -22.70
C GLY A 34 5.59 -23.83 -21.54
N SER A 35 6.15 -23.34 -20.42
CA SER A 35 6.29 -24.12 -19.18
C SER A 35 5.79 -23.31 -17.98
N MET A 36 5.17 -23.99 -17.01
CA MET A 36 4.71 -23.37 -15.76
C MET A 36 5.88 -23.24 -14.80
N GLN A 37 6.21 -22.01 -14.42
CA GLN A 37 7.31 -21.72 -13.50
C GLN A 37 6.80 -20.92 -12.29
N ASN A 38 7.31 -21.27 -11.10
CA ASN A 38 7.03 -20.55 -9.87
C ASN A 38 8.05 -19.42 -9.69
N ILE A 39 7.57 -18.17 -9.70
CA ILE A 39 8.42 -16.98 -9.64
C ILE A 39 8.01 -16.13 -8.44
N CYS A 40 8.99 -15.60 -7.72
CA CYS A 40 8.76 -14.64 -6.64
C CYS A 40 8.51 -13.23 -7.22
N ALA A 41 7.36 -12.64 -6.90
CA ALA A 41 6.89 -11.37 -7.49
C ALA A 41 7.72 -10.12 -7.14
N ILE A 42 8.73 -10.22 -6.26
CA ILE A 42 9.53 -9.08 -5.77
C ILE A 42 10.88 -8.93 -6.51
N GLY A 43 11.16 -9.76 -7.52
CA GLY A 43 12.24 -9.49 -8.48
C GLY A 43 13.69 -9.58 -7.95
N LYS A 44 13.92 -10.07 -6.72
CA LYS A 44 15.26 -10.42 -6.23
C LYS A 44 15.27 -11.71 -5.40
N ASN A 45 16.33 -12.50 -5.53
CA ASN A 45 16.55 -13.76 -4.82
C ASN A 45 16.89 -13.51 -3.34
N HIS A 46 16.07 -14.01 -2.43
CA HIS A 46 16.29 -13.92 -0.98
C HIS A 46 16.09 -15.32 -0.39
N GLY A 47 17.18 -15.87 0.18
CA GLY A 47 17.17 -17.18 0.83
C GLY A 47 16.39 -17.18 2.15
N TYR A 48 16.67 -18.13 3.05
CA TYR A 48 15.97 -18.35 4.34
C TYR A 48 16.10 -17.22 5.39
N ARG A 49 16.41 -15.99 5.00
CA ARG A 49 16.65 -14.85 5.89
C ARG A 49 15.76 -13.68 5.46
N CYS A 50 14.45 -13.83 5.65
CA CYS A 50 13.53 -12.71 5.60
C CYS A 50 13.65 -11.92 6.92
N GLU A 51 14.58 -10.97 6.97
CA GLU A 51 14.74 -10.02 8.08
C GLU A 51 13.71 -8.87 7.98
N GLN A 52 12.55 -9.14 7.39
CA GLN A 52 11.48 -8.17 7.11
C GLN A 52 10.15 -8.53 7.79
N TYR A 53 10.19 -9.37 8.84
CA TYR A 53 9.13 -9.40 9.86
C TYR A 53 9.25 -8.24 10.88
N GLY A 54 10.15 -7.27 10.65
CA GLY A 54 10.45 -6.18 11.59
C GLY A 54 10.29 -4.75 11.08
N LYS A 55 9.92 -4.51 9.82
CA LYS A 55 9.70 -3.15 9.30
C LYS A 55 8.42 -3.08 8.50
N ARG A 56 7.37 -2.67 9.22
CA ARG A 56 6.08 -2.11 8.78
C ARG A 56 5.60 -2.57 7.40
N THR A 57 4.62 -3.46 7.46
CA THR A 57 3.74 -3.82 6.35
C THR A 57 3.17 -2.58 5.68
N ASN A 58 3.72 -2.21 4.52
CA ASN A 58 2.85 -1.76 3.44
C ASN A 58 2.01 -2.98 3.11
N MET A 59 0.81 -3.09 3.70
CA MET A 59 -0.09 -4.20 3.42
C MET A 59 -0.35 -4.23 1.92
N THR A 60 0.20 -5.25 1.29
CA THR A 60 -0.09 -5.64 -0.07
C THR A 60 -1.58 -5.92 -0.20
N THR A 61 -2.13 -5.48 -1.33
CA THR A 61 -3.47 -5.68 -1.92
C THR A 61 -3.90 -7.16 -2.06
N SER A 62 -3.55 -8.06 -1.14
CA SER A 62 -3.70 -9.51 -1.34
C SER A 62 -3.90 -10.33 -0.05
N ALA A 63 -4.47 -9.76 1.02
CA ALA A 63 -4.80 -10.55 2.23
C ALA A 63 -6.26 -10.47 2.70
N ILE A 64 -7.10 -9.69 2.02
CA ILE A 64 -8.56 -9.84 1.93
C ILE A 64 -8.82 -9.74 0.42
N ALA A 65 -9.96 -10.13 -0.13
CA ALA A 65 -10.31 -9.70 -1.49
C ALA A 65 -10.50 -8.16 -1.50
N ALA A 66 -9.41 -7.43 -1.35
CA ALA A 66 -9.35 -5.98 -1.23
C ALA A 66 -9.52 -5.44 -2.64
N ASP A 67 -10.69 -4.88 -2.87
CA ASP A 67 -11.02 -4.13 -4.08
C ASP A 67 -10.00 -2.99 -4.25
N GLU A 68 -9.72 -2.55 -5.47
CA GLU A 68 -8.82 -1.40 -5.71
C GLU A 68 -9.29 -0.16 -4.94
N ILE A 69 -10.60 -0.03 -4.77
CA ILE A 69 -11.24 1.02 -3.96
C ILE A 69 -10.84 0.90 -2.49
N ASP A 70 -10.78 -0.31 -1.93
CA ASP A 70 -10.43 -0.53 -0.51
C ASP A 70 -8.97 -0.13 -0.24
N ALA A 71 -8.07 -0.33 -1.21
CA ALA A 71 -6.68 0.12 -1.13
C ALA A 71 -6.57 1.66 -1.11
N VAL A 72 -7.26 2.34 -2.03
CA VAL A 72 -7.29 3.81 -2.09
C VAL A 72 -7.87 4.41 -0.82
N LEU A 73 -8.93 3.81 -0.28
CA LEU A 73 -9.56 4.28 0.96
C LEU A 73 -8.65 4.09 2.18
N THR A 74 -7.85 3.02 2.21
CA THR A 74 -6.88 2.80 3.30
C THR A 74 -5.77 3.84 3.26
N GLU A 75 -5.22 4.13 2.09
CA GLU A 75 -4.19 5.17 1.91
C GLU A 75 -4.72 6.57 2.29
N TRP A 76 -5.95 6.89 1.88
CA TRP A 76 -6.62 8.13 2.29
C TRP A 76 -6.78 8.21 3.81
N TYR A 77 -7.20 7.13 4.47
CA TYR A 77 -7.41 7.14 5.91
C TYR A 77 -6.11 7.37 6.68
N GLU A 78 -5.03 6.68 6.31
CA GLU A 78 -3.71 6.87 6.91
C GLU A 78 -3.20 8.31 6.73
N TRP A 79 -3.41 8.90 5.54
CA TRP A 79 -3.10 10.31 5.29
C TRP A 79 -3.95 11.25 6.16
N SER A 80 -5.25 10.96 6.32
CA SER A 80 -6.18 11.80 7.10
C SER A 80 -5.85 11.78 8.59
N GLU A 81 -5.48 10.63 9.15
CA GLU A 81 -5.07 10.50 10.56
C GLU A 81 -3.71 11.15 10.83
N ALA A 82 -2.85 11.27 9.82
CA ALA A 82 -1.59 12.01 9.92
C ALA A 82 -1.79 13.53 10.01
N TYR A 83 -3.01 14.04 9.80
CA TYR A 83 -3.30 15.46 9.92
C TYR A 83 -3.11 15.94 11.37
N GLN A 84 -2.09 16.77 11.57
CA GLN A 84 -1.89 17.50 12.81
C GLN A 84 -2.30 18.96 12.59
N PRO A 85 -3.41 19.44 13.18
CA PRO A 85 -3.77 20.84 13.09
C PRO A 85 -2.63 21.68 13.69
N ALA A 86 -2.27 22.77 13.00
CA ALA A 86 -1.30 23.72 13.52
C ALA A 86 -1.91 24.45 14.73
N VAL A 87 -1.67 23.92 15.93
CA VAL A 87 -2.13 24.55 17.17
C VAL A 87 -1.23 25.77 17.46
N GLY A 88 -1.81 26.97 17.41
CA GLY A 88 -1.15 28.24 17.74
C GLY A 88 -0.77 29.09 16.53
N TYR A 89 0.15 30.04 16.74
CA TYR A 89 0.64 30.92 15.69
C TYR A 89 1.56 30.16 14.73
N GLY A 90 1.47 30.44 13.43
CA GLY A 90 2.30 29.79 12.42
C GLY A 90 3.79 29.93 12.72
N ARG A 91 4.52 28.81 12.73
CA ARG A 91 5.97 28.77 12.99
C ARG A 91 6.82 29.47 11.91
N ALA A 92 6.17 29.93 10.83
CA ALA A 92 6.79 30.66 9.74
C ALA A 92 5.98 31.93 9.45
N SER A 93 6.70 33.02 9.14
CA SER A 93 6.07 34.25 8.63
C SER A 93 5.27 33.96 7.37
N ALA A 94 4.22 34.74 7.11
CA ALA A 94 3.37 34.58 5.93
C ALA A 94 4.16 34.72 4.62
N MET A 95 5.21 35.54 4.60
CA MET A 95 6.01 35.83 3.39
C MET A 95 6.97 34.71 3.01
N PHE A 96 7.40 33.87 3.96
CA PHE A 96 8.43 32.84 3.72
C PHE A 96 7.93 31.41 3.99
N ARG A 97 6.62 31.21 4.14
CA ARG A 97 6.01 29.90 4.45
C ARG A 97 6.34 28.84 3.40
N ASP A 98 6.39 29.26 2.14
CA ASP A 98 6.59 28.38 0.99
C ASP A 98 8.00 28.45 0.40
N CYS A 99 8.94 29.14 1.08
CA CYS A 99 10.34 29.07 0.70
C CYS A 99 10.85 27.62 0.89
N ARG A 100 11.51 27.10 -0.15
CA ARG A 100 12.11 25.76 -0.16
C ARG A 100 13.55 25.88 -0.65
N SER A 101 14.48 25.23 0.04
CA SER A 101 15.86 25.07 -0.46
C SER A 101 15.88 24.09 -1.63
N SER A 102 16.93 24.16 -2.47
CA SER A 102 17.12 23.15 -3.51
C SER A 102 17.28 21.77 -2.87
N ARG A 103 16.82 20.71 -3.56
CA ARG A 103 16.92 19.32 -3.08
C ARG A 103 18.25 18.65 -3.41
N GLN A 104 19.23 19.39 -3.91
CA GLN A 104 20.50 18.87 -4.42
C GLN A 104 21.39 18.22 -3.36
N TRP A 105 21.16 18.51 -2.08
CA TRP A 105 21.90 17.94 -0.95
C TRP A 105 21.27 16.65 -0.42
N MET A 106 20.07 16.27 -0.88
CA MET A 106 19.37 15.07 -0.44
C MET A 106 19.92 13.84 -1.15
N SER A 107 20.01 12.73 -0.44
CA SER A 107 20.30 11.41 -1.01
C SER A 107 19.12 10.89 -1.86
N TYR A 108 19.37 9.91 -2.72
CA TYR A 108 18.31 9.28 -3.52
C TYR A 108 17.20 8.66 -2.66
N ASP A 109 17.56 8.06 -1.52
CA ASP A 109 16.60 7.46 -0.60
C ASP A 109 15.69 8.54 0.02
N GLU A 110 16.25 9.66 0.48
CA GLU A 110 15.48 10.77 1.03
C GLU A 110 14.59 11.46 -0.02
N ILE A 111 15.03 11.50 -1.29
CA ILE A 111 14.20 11.98 -2.39
C ILE A 111 13.02 11.04 -2.60
N GLY A 112 13.24 9.72 -2.54
CA GLY A 112 12.18 8.71 -2.60
C GLY A 112 11.12 8.93 -1.53
N ASP A 113 11.53 9.07 -0.27
CA ASP A 113 10.63 9.30 0.86
C ASP A 113 9.76 10.56 0.68
N VAL A 114 10.36 11.62 0.15
CA VAL A 114 9.65 12.87 -0.18
C VAL A 114 8.62 12.67 -1.27
N VAL A 115 8.99 11.97 -2.35
CA VAL A 115 8.08 11.69 -3.47
C VAL A 115 6.92 10.83 -2.98
N ASP A 116 7.18 9.80 -2.19
CA ASP A 116 6.14 8.93 -1.62
C ASP A 116 5.20 9.70 -0.68
N SER A 117 5.73 10.66 0.09
CA SER A 117 4.91 11.55 0.91
C SER A 117 4.04 12.48 0.06
N GLN A 118 4.57 12.99 -1.06
CA GLN A 118 3.83 13.84 -1.99
C GLN A 118 2.73 13.08 -2.72
N LEU A 119 3.02 11.85 -3.17
CA LEU A 119 2.03 10.98 -3.81
C LEU A 119 0.88 10.68 -2.87
N ARG A 120 1.18 10.22 -1.64
CA ARG A 120 0.15 10.00 -0.60
C ARG A 120 -0.68 11.26 -0.31
N SER A 121 -0.03 12.42 -0.28
CA SER A 121 -0.72 13.70 -0.08
C SER A 121 -1.65 14.04 -1.24
N ALA A 122 -1.22 13.78 -2.47
CA ALA A 122 -2.04 14.00 -3.67
C ALA A 122 -3.24 13.04 -3.70
N THR A 123 -3.03 11.76 -3.38
CA THR A 123 -4.10 10.76 -3.24
C THR A 123 -5.11 11.20 -2.20
N GLY A 124 -4.65 11.53 -0.98
CA GLY A 124 -5.53 11.96 0.11
C GLY A 124 -6.35 13.20 -0.23
N GLN A 125 -5.72 14.22 -0.81
CA GLN A 125 -6.40 15.45 -1.25
C GLN A 125 -7.42 15.23 -2.37
N ALA A 126 -7.21 14.22 -3.23
CA ALA A 126 -8.14 13.88 -4.30
C ALA A 126 -9.36 13.09 -3.78
N VAL A 127 -9.15 12.20 -2.80
CA VAL A 127 -10.19 11.31 -2.25
C VAL A 127 -11.08 12.03 -1.23
N GLU A 128 -10.52 12.89 -0.38
CA GLU A 128 -11.24 13.65 0.66
C GLU A 128 -12.53 14.32 0.15
N PRO A 129 -12.52 15.13 -0.93
CA PRO A 129 -13.74 15.78 -1.40
C PRO A 129 -14.79 14.78 -1.88
N ILE A 130 -14.39 13.64 -2.46
CA ILE A 130 -15.31 12.59 -2.90
C ILE A 130 -16.05 12.02 -1.70
N ILE A 131 -15.34 11.73 -0.61
CA ILE A 131 -15.95 11.22 0.62
C ILE A 131 -16.88 12.27 1.24
N GLN A 132 -16.52 13.55 1.21
CA GLN A 132 -17.37 14.62 1.72
C GLN A 132 -18.68 14.80 0.93
N THR A 133 -18.74 14.38 -0.34
CA THR A 133 -20.00 14.39 -1.11
C THR A 133 -20.98 13.29 -0.73
N LEU A 134 -20.52 12.24 -0.03
CA LEU A 134 -21.37 11.12 0.38
C LEU A 134 -22.34 11.53 1.50
N SER A 135 -23.46 10.81 1.58
CA SER A 135 -24.39 10.93 2.71
C SER A 135 -23.70 10.61 4.04
N LEU A 136 -24.24 11.10 5.15
CA LEU A 136 -23.70 10.82 6.49
C LEU A 136 -23.62 9.31 6.78
N ALA A 137 -24.63 8.54 6.38
CA ALA A 137 -24.66 7.09 6.58
C ALA A 137 -23.51 6.40 5.83
N HIS A 138 -23.30 6.75 4.57
CA HIS A 138 -22.22 6.20 3.74
C HIS A 138 -20.83 6.59 4.28
N ARG A 139 -20.65 7.85 4.72
CA ARG A 139 -19.37 8.28 5.34
C ARG A 139 -19.05 7.48 6.61
N ILE A 140 -20.03 7.25 7.47
CA ILE A 140 -19.85 6.43 8.67
C ILE A 140 -19.49 4.99 8.28
N ALA A 141 -20.20 4.43 7.30
CA ALA A 141 -19.94 3.06 6.84
C ALA A 141 -18.50 2.91 6.32
N VAL A 142 -18.04 3.83 5.46
CA VAL A 142 -16.65 3.88 4.96
C VAL A 142 -15.65 3.99 6.12
N MET A 143 -15.84 4.95 7.03
CA MET A 143 -14.92 5.14 8.16
C MET A 143 -14.81 3.90 9.06
N THR A 144 -15.93 3.24 9.35
CA THR A 144 -15.94 2.01 10.15
C THR A 144 -15.25 0.86 9.42
N ALA A 145 -15.48 0.70 8.12
CA ALA A 145 -14.84 -0.33 7.31
C ALA A 145 -13.31 -0.13 7.25
N VAL A 146 -12.86 1.07 6.90
CA VAL A 146 -11.42 1.36 6.76
C VAL A 146 -10.68 1.23 8.09
N ARG A 147 -11.29 1.64 9.20
CA ARG A 147 -10.72 1.41 10.54
C ARG A 147 -10.50 -0.06 10.87
N ASN A 148 -11.42 -0.93 10.45
CA ASN A 148 -11.26 -2.38 10.61
C ASN A 148 -10.18 -2.94 9.67
N PHE A 149 -10.03 -2.39 8.47
CA PHE A 149 -8.94 -2.78 7.55
C PHE A 149 -7.57 -2.44 8.12
N VAL A 150 -7.39 -1.21 8.62
CA VAL A 150 -6.13 -0.77 9.23
C VAL A 150 -5.83 -1.54 10.52
N ALA A 151 -6.86 -1.87 11.31
CA ALA A 151 -6.69 -2.69 12.51
C ALA A 151 -6.38 -4.18 12.18
N GLY A 152 -6.67 -4.64 10.96
CA GLY A 152 -6.56 -6.05 10.56
C GLY A 152 -7.56 -6.98 11.25
N ALA A 153 -8.57 -6.41 11.93
CA ALA A 153 -9.59 -7.15 12.67
C ALA A 153 -10.90 -6.34 12.74
N VAL A 154 -12.02 -7.03 12.91
CA VAL A 154 -13.34 -6.39 13.08
C VAL A 154 -13.50 -5.94 14.52
N VAL A 155 -12.99 -4.75 14.82
CA VAL A 155 -13.00 -4.14 16.17
C VAL A 155 -14.08 -3.06 16.29
N PHE A 156 -14.30 -2.33 15.21
CA PHE A 156 -15.19 -1.18 15.16
C PHE A 156 -16.53 -1.58 14.55
N THR A 157 -17.61 -1.21 15.25
CA THR A 157 -18.99 -1.45 14.82
C THR A 157 -19.74 -0.13 14.80
N ASN A 158 -20.60 0.07 13.80
CA ASN A 158 -21.48 1.23 13.73
C ASN A 158 -22.65 1.06 14.71
N PRO A 159 -22.74 1.85 15.80
CA PRO A 159 -23.79 1.69 16.79
C PRO A 159 -25.16 2.17 16.30
N ARG A 160 -25.21 3.02 15.26
CA ARG A 160 -26.46 3.60 14.75
C ARG A 160 -27.20 2.66 13.81
N SER A 161 -26.46 1.90 13.01
CA SER A 161 -27.03 1.00 12.00
C SER A 161 -26.12 -0.20 11.75
N PRO A 162 -25.95 -1.10 12.75
CA PRO A 162 -25.02 -2.22 12.63
C PRO A 162 -25.45 -3.23 11.57
N ALA A 163 -26.76 -3.42 11.37
CA ALA A 163 -27.31 -4.43 10.45
C ALA A 163 -27.18 -4.03 8.96
N THR A 164 -27.03 -2.74 8.65
CA THR A 164 -26.95 -2.25 7.27
C THR A 164 -25.54 -1.88 6.84
N GLN A 165 -24.56 -2.01 7.74
CA GLN A 165 -23.17 -1.57 7.55
C GLN A 165 -22.55 -2.05 6.24
N ASP A 166 -22.65 -3.34 5.92
CA ASP A 166 -22.04 -3.92 4.72
C ASP A 166 -22.72 -3.44 3.43
N ARG A 167 -24.05 -3.30 3.47
CA ARG A 167 -24.83 -2.80 2.34
C ARG A 167 -24.52 -1.32 2.09
N ASP A 168 -24.54 -0.51 3.14
CA ASP A 168 -24.28 0.92 3.06
C ASP A 168 -22.82 1.18 2.60
N TYR A 169 -21.86 0.31 2.98
CA TYR A 169 -20.50 0.35 2.45
C TYR A 169 -20.44 0.00 0.96
N ALA A 170 -21.12 -1.07 0.52
CA ALA A 170 -21.17 -1.45 -0.89
C ALA A 170 -21.81 -0.36 -1.77
N GLU A 171 -22.88 0.27 -1.31
CA GLU A 171 -23.52 1.42 -1.97
C GLU A 171 -22.56 2.62 -2.05
N ALA A 172 -21.85 2.92 -0.95
CA ALA A 172 -20.83 3.97 -0.95
C ALA A 172 -19.74 3.72 -2.01
N LYS A 173 -19.24 2.48 -2.12
CA LYS A 173 -18.26 2.11 -3.15
C LYS A 173 -18.79 2.33 -4.57
N ALA A 174 -20.03 1.95 -4.84
CA ALA A 174 -20.66 2.16 -6.14
C ALA A 174 -20.77 3.66 -6.49
N LEU A 175 -21.12 4.50 -5.52
CA LEU A 175 -21.22 5.96 -5.69
C LEU A 175 -19.85 6.63 -5.92
N MET A 176 -18.80 6.18 -5.24
CA MET A 176 -17.46 6.76 -5.37
C MET A 176 -16.75 6.34 -6.65
N ARG A 177 -17.00 5.12 -7.14
CA ARG A 177 -16.32 4.53 -8.30
C ARG A 177 -16.18 5.46 -9.52
N PRO A 178 -17.23 6.12 -10.03
CA PRO A 178 -17.09 7.01 -11.19
C PRO A 178 -16.15 8.20 -10.92
N ALA A 179 -16.19 8.77 -9.70
CA ALA A 179 -15.31 9.87 -9.33
C ALA A 179 -13.85 9.42 -9.18
N LEU A 180 -13.63 8.22 -8.63
CA LEU A 180 -12.29 7.63 -8.51
C LEU A 180 -11.69 7.30 -9.88
N LEU A 181 -12.48 6.77 -10.82
CA LEU A 181 -12.07 6.56 -12.21
C LEU A 181 -11.71 7.87 -12.90
N ALA A 182 -12.53 8.91 -12.75
CA ALA A 182 -12.29 10.22 -13.35
C ALA A 182 -11.00 10.89 -12.81
N LYS A 183 -10.59 10.54 -11.58
CA LYS A 183 -9.32 11.00 -10.98
C LYS A 183 -8.13 10.09 -11.29
N GLY A 184 -8.33 8.97 -11.99
CA GLY A 184 -7.27 8.02 -12.33
C GLY A 184 -6.71 7.27 -11.13
N LEU A 185 -7.48 7.15 -10.04
CA LEU A 185 -7.05 6.49 -8.80
C LEU A 185 -7.28 4.97 -8.84
N ILE A 186 -8.13 4.50 -9.75
CA ILE A 186 -8.44 3.08 -9.97
C ILE A 186 -8.44 2.79 -11.47
N CYS A 187 -8.17 1.55 -11.85
CA CYS A 187 -8.20 1.15 -13.25
C CYS A 187 -9.64 0.93 -13.72
N ALA A 188 -9.92 1.23 -15.00
CA ALA A 188 -11.16 0.78 -15.60
C ALA A 188 -11.16 -0.76 -15.65
N PRO A 189 -12.29 -1.42 -15.34
CA PRO A 189 -12.41 -2.87 -15.44
C PRO A 189 -12.21 -3.37 -16.88
#